data_AF-A0A836PZJ4-F1
#
_entry.id   AF-A0A836PZJ4-F1
#
_cell.length_a   1.000
_cell.length_b   1.000
_cell.length_c   1.000
_cell.angle_alpha   90.00
_cell.angle_beta   90.00
_cell.angle_gamma   90.00
#
_symmetry.space_group_name_H-M   'P 1'
#
loop_
_entity.id
_entity.type
_entity.pdbx_description
1 polymer ?
#
loop_
_entity_poly.entity_id
_entity_poly.type
_entity_poly.pdbx_seq_one_letter_code
_entity_poly.pdbx_strand_id
1 'polypeptide(L)' 'MALNVIKKAIEEGKMRCPECKGSVKQFDKFVETCDSVWDGAGDSGLETKGAKVTLICGNGSCEWRERTEYWSEYIDD' A
#
# COMPACT_ATOMS: atom_id res chain seq x y z
N MET A 1 -10.01 1.23 4.94
CA MET A 1 -9.24 0.07 4.45
C MET A 1 -8.07 0.56 3.61
N ALA A 2 -6.90 -0.04 3.82
CA ALA A 2 -5.64 0.36 3.19
C ALA A 2 -5.68 0.20 1.66
N LEU A 3 -6.37 -0.83 1.16
CA LEU A 3 -6.54 -1.10 -0.27
C LEU A 3 -7.12 0.10 -1.03
N ASN A 4 -8.14 0.76 -0.45
CA ASN A 4 -8.83 1.88 -1.11
C ASN A 4 -7.92 3.12 -1.19
N VAL A 5 -7.06 3.32 -0.18
CA VAL A 5 -6.06 4.39 -0.16
C VAL A 5 -5.01 4.15 -1.24
N ILE A 6 -4.50 2.92 -1.35
CA ILE A 6 -3.52 2.55 -2.39
C ILE A 6 -4.11 2.74 -3.79
N LYS A 7 -5.34 2.27 -4.03
CA LYS A 7 -6.03 2.47 -5.32
C LYS A 7 -6.16 3.94 -5.66
N LYS A 8 -6.68 4.75 -4.73
CA LYS A 8 -6.81 6.20 -4.93
C LYS A 8 -5.47 6.87 -5.19
N ALA A 9 -4.44 6.56 -4.40
CA ALA A 9 -3.11 7.15 -4.57
C ALA A 9 -2.47 6.79 -5.92
N ILE A 10 -2.78 5.62 -6.48
CA ILE A 10 -2.36 5.21 -7.82
C ILE A 10 -3.18 5.92 -8.91
N GLU A 11 -4.51 6.01 -8.75
CA GLU A 11 -5.39 6.74 -9.68
C GLU A 11 -5.08 8.24 -9.71
N GLU A 12 -4.81 8.85 -8.57
CA GLU A 12 -4.38 10.23 -8.42
C GLU A 12 -2.91 10.44 -8.79
N GLY A 13 -2.15 9.36 -9.00
CA GLY A 13 -0.72 9.43 -9.34
C GLY A 13 0.18 9.96 -8.22
N LYS A 14 -0.34 10.03 -6.99
CA LYS A 14 0.38 10.44 -5.76
C LYS A 14 1.45 9.44 -5.35
N MET A 15 1.29 8.17 -5.69
CA MET A 15 2.24 7.14 -5.33
C MET A 15 3.47 7.20 -6.26
N ARG A 16 4.62 7.65 -5.74
CA ARG A 16 5.85 7.81 -6.53
C ARG A 16 6.79 6.64 -6.32
N CYS A 17 7.33 6.13 -7.41
CA CYS A 17 8.38 5.12 -7.34
C CYS A 17 9.74 5.79 -7.08
N PRO A 18 10.54 5.26 -6.15
CA PRO A 18 11.83 5.83 -5.77
C PRO A 18 12.88 5.78 -6.88
N GLU A 19 12.78 4.82 -7.81
CA GLU A 19 13.76 4.67 -8.90
C GLU A 19 13.46 5.58 -10.09
N CYS A 20 12.23 5.51 -10.60
CA CYS A 20 11.82 6.29 -11.78
C CYS A 20 11.37 7.71 -11.43
N LYS A 21 11.09 8.01 -10.14
CA LYS A 21 10.30 9.16 -9.67
C LYS A 21 8.94 9.32 -10.35
N GLY A 22 8.54 8.32 -11.14
CA GLY A 22 7.28 8.27 -11.85
C GLY A 22 6.18 7.71 -10.96
N SER A 23 4.94 7.94 -11.38
CA SER A 23 3.77 7.41 -10.70
C SER A 23 3.72 5.89 -10.82
N VAL A 24 3.53 5.20 -9.70
CA VAL A 24 3.25 3.77 -9.64
C VAL A 24 1.92 3.52 -10.33
N LYS A 25 1.91 2.67 -11.37
CA LYS A 25 0.68 2.37 -12.13
C LYS A 25 -0.04 1.13 -11.65
N GLN A 26 0.68 0.22 -10.99
CA GLN A 26 0.15 -1.07 -10.61
C GLN A 26 0.58 -1.44 -9.20
N PHE A 27 -0.29 -2.19 -8.53
CA PHE A 27 0.03 -2.85 -7.28
C PHE A 27 -0.48 -4.29 -7.37
N ASP A 28 0.25 -5.20 -6.74
CA ASP A 28 0.00 -6.64 -6.73
C ASP A 28 0.09 -7.17 -5.28
N LYS A 29 -0.43 -8.38 -5.04
CA LYS A 29 -0.31 -9.08 -3.75
C LYS A 29 -0.54 -8.18 -2.53
N PHE A 30 -1.65 -7.45 -2.54
CA PHE A 30 -2.13 -6.74 -1.36
C PHE A 30 -2.59 -7.75 -0.31
N VAL A 31 -2.02 -7.67 0.88
CA VAL A 31 -2.41 -8.44 2.06
C VAL A 31 -2.70 -7.43 3.15
N GLU A 32 -3.98 -7.29 3.49
CA GLU A 32 -4.36 -6.57 4.70
C GLU A 32 -3.96 -7.46 5.88
N THR A 33 -2.99 -7.01 6.67
CA THR A 33 -2.71 -7.62 7.98
C THR A 33 -3.80 -7.17 8.92
N CYS A 34 -4.96 -7.81 8.80
CA CYS A 34 -6.00 -7.76 9.81
C CYS A 34 -5.58 -8.76 10.88
N ASP A 35 -4.96 -8.28 11.95
CA ASP A 35 -4.83 -9.08 13.16
C ASP A 35 -6.25 -9.27 13.69
N SER A 36 -6.86 -10.40 13.35
CA SER A 36 -8.12 -10.83 13.94
C SER A 36 -7.83 -11.14 15.40
N VAL A 37 -7.77 -10.11 16.24
CA VAL A 37 -7.83 -10.26 17.69
C VAL A 37 -9.23 -10.72 18.01
N TRP A 38 -9.37 -12.02 18.29
CA TRP A 38 -10.60 -12.58 18.84
C TRP A 38 -10.60 -12.25 20.33
N ASP A 39 -11.11 -11.07 20.67
CA ASP A 39 -11.16 -10.57 22.03
C ASP A 39 -12.43 -11.08 22.73
N GLY A 40 -12.25 -12.05 23.63
CA GLY A 40 -13.30 -12.54 24.53
C GLY A 40 -13.77 -11.50 25.56
N ALA A 41 -13.41 -10.22 25.45
CA ALA A 41 -13.78 -9.17 26.39
C ALA A 41 -13.80 -7.75 25.77
N GLY A 42 -14.66 -7.54 24.76
CA GLY A 42 -15.49 -6.32 24.69
C GLY A 42 -14.85 -4.93 24.53
N ASP A 43 -13.56 -4.77 24.19
CA ASP A 43 -13.01 -3.47 23.82
C ASP A 43 -12.07 -3.58 22.61
N SER A 44 -12.68 -3.62 21.42
CA SER A 44 -11.95 -3.72 20.16
C SER A 44 -11.50 -2.33 19.69
N GLY A 45 -10.43 -1.82 20.29
CA GLY A 45 -9.60 -0.77 19.70
C GLY A 45 -8.88 -1.33 18.46
N LEU A 46 -9.60 -1.43 17.34
CA LEU A 46 -9.11 -1.95 16.08
C LEU A 46 -8.13 -0.95 15.43
N GLU A 47 -6.92 -0.85 15.97
CA GLU A 47 -5.82 -0.22 15.26
C GLU A 47 -5.39 -1.19 14.15
N THR A 48 -5.89 -0.97 12.94
CA THR A 48 -5.44 -1.68 11.73
C THR A 48 -3.95 -1.40 11.51
N LYS A 49 -3.08 -2.25 12.06
CA LYS A 49 -1.64 -1.99 12.25
C LYS A 49 -0.76 -2.11 11.00
N GLY A 50 -1.31 -2.38 9.82
CA GLY A 50 -0.55 -2.29 8.59
C GLY A 50 -1.20 -3.04 7.44
N ALA A 51 -0.76 -2.75 6.22
CA ALA A 51 -1.09 -3.56 5.05
C ALA A 51 0.18 -3.75 4.24
N LYS A 52 0.41 -4.98 3.76
CA LYS A 52 1.56 -5.30 2.93
C LYS A 52 1.13 -5.33 1.49
N VAL A 53 1.75 -4.51 0.65
CA VAL A 53 1.42 -4.44 -0.78
C VAL A 53 2.69 -4.55 -1.60
N THR A 54 2.57 -5.07 -2.82
CA THR A 54 3.66 -5.05 -3.79
C THR A 54 3.40 -3.93 -4.78
N LEU A 55 4.18 -2.86 -4.72
CA LEU A 55 4.09 -1.73 -5.65
C LEU A 55 4.88 -2.01 -6.91
N ILE A 56 4.37 -1.60 -8.07
CA ILE A 56 4.96 -1.83 -9.40
C ILE A 56 4.94 -0.53 -10.21
N CYS A 57 6.11 0.10 -10.48
CA CYS A 57 6.20 1.37 -11.26
C CYS A 57 5.54 1.18 -12.64
N GLY A 58 5.85 0.08 -13.34
CA GLY A 58 5.22 -0.28 -14.62
C GLY A 58 5.43 0.77 -15.72
N ASN A 59 6.42 1.66 -15.55
CA ASN A 59 6.61 2.82 -16.39
C ASN A 59 7.77 2.56 -17.36
N GLY A 60 7.49 1.90 -18.49
CA GLY A 60 8.32 1.78 -19.70
C GLY A 60 9.76 1.25 -19.54
N SER A 61 10.61 2.00 -18.82
CA SER A 61 11.98 1.65 -18.45
C SER A 61 12.15 1.25 -16.97
N CYS A 62 11.11 1.37 -16.14
CA CYS A 62 11.21 1.09 -14.71
C CYS A 62 10.32 -0.09 -14.31
N GLU A 63 10.98 -1.23 -14.13
CA GLU A 63 10.40 -2.49 -13.64
C GLU A 63 10.47 -2.62 -12.11
N TRP A 64 10.67 -1.49 -11.41
CA TRP A 64 10.72 -1.46 -9.96
C TRP A 64 9.48 -2.12 -9.37
N ARG A 65 9.74 -3.17 -8.58
CA ARG A 65 8.75 -3.96 -7.87
C ARG A 65 9.23 -4.14 -6.44
N GLU A 66 8.54 -3.53 -5.50
CA GLU A 66 8.88 -3.66 -4.09
C GLU A 66 7.67 -4.11 -3.28
N ARG A 67 7.90 -5.12 -2.44
CA ARG A 67 6.91 -5.56 -1.45
C ARG A 67 7.20 -4.86 -0.14
N THR A 68 6.37 -3.88 0.20
CA THR A 68 6.54 -3.07 1.39
C THR A 68 5.23 -2.98 2.17
N GLU A 69 5.37 -2.89 3.48
CA GLU A 69 4.29 -2.53 4.41
C GLU A 69 4.21 -1.02 4.66
N TYR A 70 5.26 -0.30 4.27
CA TYR A 70 5.39 1.15 4.36
C TYR A 70 5.03 1.85 3.05
N TRP A 71 4.12 1.27 2.26
CA TRP A 71 3.67 1.84 0.99
C TRP A 71 3.08 3.25 1.16
N SER A 72 2.60 3.59 2.35
CA SER A 72 2.09 4.92 2.69
C SER A 72 3.15 6.00 2.63
N GLU A 73 4.43 5.66 2.86
CA GLU A 73 5.54 6.61 2.76
C GLU A 73 5.85 7.01 1.30
N TYR A 74 5.36 6.22 0.34
CA TYR A 74 5.53 6.51 -1.09
C TYR A 74 4.43 7.39 -1.66
N ILE A 75 3.43 7.75 -0.86
CA ILE A 75 2.35 8.66 -1.27
C ILE A 75 2.80 10.09 -1.00
N ASP A 76 2.98 10.85 -2.07
CA ASP A 76 3.24 12.30 -2.05
C ASP A 76 1.90 13.02 -1.79
N ASP A 77 1.82 13.87 -0.75
CA ASP A 77 0.59 14.57 -0.32
C ASP A 77 0.05 15.57 -1.36
#